data_AF-A0A8H7PMS3-F1
#
_entry.id   AF-A0A8H7PMS3-F1
#
_cell.length_a   1.000
_cell.length_b   1.000
_cell.length_c   1.000
_cell.angle_alpha   90.00
_cell.angle_beta   90.00
_cell.angle_gamma   90.00
#
_symmetry.space_group_name_H-M   'P 1'
#
loop_
_entity.id
_entity.type
_entity.pdbx_description
1 polymer ?
#
loop_
_entity_poly.entity_id
_entity_poly.type
_entity_poly.pdbx_seq_one_letter_code
_entity_poly.pdbx_strand_id
1 'polypeptide(L)'
;MQRWDSQTVALEVFDFQQRPVERFVFELHSIFVLSPHQNADSVTTEMLWPDLELQLRAFLLRIHATNSLLKPLPEDSKFSVVVDMERPVVPASLQENKTGVTPWIPAGDGQKADAFSGSHLIPLKSVDTGVLQVRNHKEEPGI
;
A
#
# COMPACT_ATOMS: atom_id res chain seq x y z
N MET A 1 16.86 -12.31 14.70
CA MET A 1 15.54 -11.66 14.56
C MET A 1 15.43 -11.21 13.11
N GLN A 2 14.61 -11.88 12.30
CA GLN A 2 14.50 -11.61 10.86
C GLN A 2 13.71 -10.31 10.66
N ARG A 3 14.32 -9.34 9.99
CA ARG A 3 13.76 -8.00 9.78
C ARG A 3 12.91 -8.07 8.51
N TRP A 4 11.60 -7.95 8.66
CA TRP A 4 10.69 -7.81 7.52
C TRP A 4 10.84 -6.39 7.00
N ASP A 5 11.23 -6.20 5.74
CA ASP A 5 11.12 -4.89 5.10
C ASP A 5 9.63 -4.71 4.76
N SER A 6 8.92 -3.90 5.55
CA SER A 6 7.54 -3.52 5.31
C SER A 6 7.48 -2.29 4.40
N GLN A 7 6.54 -2.27 3.47
CA GLN A 7 6.28 -1.09 2.65
C GLN A 7 4.82 -0.72 2.80
N THR A 8 4.55 0.56 3.02
CA THR A 8 3.19 1.06 3.11
C THR A 8 2.87 1.83 1.86
N VAL A 9 1.77 1.45 1.22
CA VAL A 9 1.19 2.21 0.11
C VAL A 9 -0.13 2.78 0.60
N ALA A 10 -0.29 4.09 0.51
CA ALA A 10 -1.51 4.79 0.91
C ALA A 10 -2.16 5.45 -0.30
N LEU A 11 -3.46 5.25 -0.46
CA LEU A 11 -4.31 6.06 -1.33
C LEU A 11 -4.99 7.11 -0.47
N GLU A 12 -4.65 8.38 -0.68
CA GLU A 12 -5.17 9.50 0.07
C GLU A 12 -6.19 10.25 -0.77
N VAL A 13 -7.37 10.46 -0.21
CA VAL A 13 -8.49 11.14 -0.85
C VAL A 13 -8.66 12.50 -0.20
N PHE A 14 -8.78 13.53 -1.03
CA PHE A 14 -8.94 14.91 -0.64
C PHE A 14 -10.23 15.50 -1.22
N ASP A 15 -10.79 16.48 -0.54
CA ASP A 15 -11.88 17.29 -1.09
C ASP A 15 -11.36 18.40 -2.03
N PHE A 16 -12.29 19.19 -2.57
CA PHE A 16 -11.97 20.32 -3.45
C PHE A 16 -11.08 21.39 -2.78
N GLN A 17 -11.08 21.46 -1.44
CA GLN A 17 -10.25 22.37 -0.63
C GLN A 17 -8.90 21.76 -0.24
N GLN A 18 -8.57 20.57 -0.76
CA GLN A 18 -7.36 19.81 -0.42
C GLN A 18 -7.31 19.37 1.05
N ARG A 19 -8.47 19.19 1.70
CA ARG A 19 -8.54 18.61 3.03
C ARG A 19 -8.61 17.09 2.93
N PRO A 20 -7.87 16.34 3.76
CA PRO A 20 -7.95 14.88 3.78
C PRO A 20 -9.36 14.44 4.16
N VAL A 21 -9.90 13.47 3.43
CA VAL A 21 -11.24 12.90 3.65
C VAL A 21 -11.13 11.44 4.07
N GLU A 22 -10.36 10.66 3.33
CA GLU A 22 -10.14 9.23 3.60
C GLU A 22 -8.72 8.85 3.22
N ARG A 23 -8.13 7.89 3.93
CA ARG A 23 -6.86 7.28 3.55
C ARG A 23 -6.95 5.77 3.63
N PHE A 24 -6.69 5.11 2.51
CA PHE A 24 -6.66 3.65 2.42
C PHE A 24 -5.23 3.19 2.48
N VAL A 25 -4.87 2.52 3.56
CA VAL A 25 -3.50 2.09 3.84
C VAL A 25 -3.37 0.61 3.51
N PHE A 26 -2.35 0.28 2.73
CA PHE A 26 -1.97 -1.07 2.36
C PHE A 26 -0.57 -1.34 2.91
N GLU A 27 -0.50 -2.11 3.98
CA GLU A 27 0.77 -2.56 4.55
C GLU A 27 1.18 -3.86 3.88
N LEU A 28 2.27 -3.81 3.13
CA LEU A 28 2.84 -4.94 2.41
C LEU A 28 4.01 -5.49 3.21
N HIS A 29 3.89 -6.75 3.60
CA HIS A 29 4.94 -7.51 4.26
C HIS A 29 5.35 -8.64 3.33
N SER A 30 6.51 -8.50 2.68
CA SER A 30 7.08 -9.59 1.89
C SER A 30 7.66 -10.63 2.84
N ILE A 31 7.22 -11.87 2.69
CA ILE A 31 7.74 -12.97 3.51
C ILE A 31 9.02 -13.56 2.90
N PHE A 32 9.28 -13.27 1.62
CA PHE A 32 10.45 -13.77 0.89
C PHE A 32 11.51 -12.70 0.70
N VAL A 33 12.73 -13.03 1.12
CA VAL A 33 13.94 -12.45 0.56
C VAL A 33 14.23 -13.25 -0.70
N LEU A 34 13.89 -12.71 -1.88
CA LEU A 34 14.43 -13.22 -3.14
C LEU A 34 15.92 -12.91 -3.16
N SER A 35 16.71 -13.73 -2.47
CA SER A 35 18.16 -13.64 -2.50
C SER A 35 18.60 -14.05 -3.91
N PRO A 36 19.33 -13.20 -4.66
CA PRO A 36 19.72 -13.48 -6.05
C PRO A 36 20.74 -14.62 -6.21
N HIS A 37 21.04 -15.39 -5.15
CA HIS A 37 22.10 -16.39 -5.08
C HIS A 37 21.70 -17.71 -4.40
N GLN A 38 20.40 -17.99 -4.21
CA GLN A 38 20.02 -19.30 -3.69
C GLN A 38 19.82 -20.30 -4.83
N ASN A 39 20.69 -21.31 -4.82
CA ASN A 39 20.62 -22.50 -5.64
C ASN A 39 19.21 -23.10 -5.55
N ALA A 40 18.68 -23.57 -6.69
CA ALA A 40 17.31 -24.00 -6.91
C ALA A 40 16.82 -25.20 -6.07
N ASP A 41 17.58 -25.66 -5.07
CA ASP A 41 17.37 -26.95 -4.42
C ASP A 41 16.93 -26.87 -2.95
N SER A 42 16.65 -25.69 -2.39
CA SER A 42 16.23 -25.59 -0.99
C SER A 42 15.29 -24.42 -0.68
N VAL A 43 14.15 -24.35 -1.35
CA VAL A 43 13.02 -23.51 -0.93
C VAL A 43 11.76 -24.38 -0.84
N THR A 44 11.51 -24.97 0.33
CA THR A 44 10.35 -25.82 0.61
C THR A 44 9.05 -25.03 0.82
N THR A 45 8.84 -23.95 0.08
CA THR A 45 7.54 -23.25 0.05
C THR A 45 7.37 -22.64 -1.34
N GLU A 46 7.33 -23.50 -2.35
CA GLU A 46 6.88 -23.14 -3.68
C GLU A 46 5.36 -22.92 -3.62
N MET A 47 4.94 -21.73 -3.18
CA MET A 47 3.64 -21.25 -3.62
C MET A 47 3.74 -21.07 -5.13
N LEU A 48 3.06 -21.93 -5.88
CA LEU A 48 3.08 -21.85 -7.33
C LEU A 48 2.46 -20.50 -7.74
N TRP A 49 3.09 -19.79 -8.69
CA TRP A 49 2.61 -18.50 -9.19
C TRP A 49 1.08 -18.42 -9.45
N PRO A 50 0.41 -19.47 -9.97
CA PRO A 50 -1.05 -19.49 -10.13
C PRO A 50 -1.82 -19.37 -8.81
N ASP A 51 -1.34 -19.97 -7.73
CA ASP A 51 -1.99 -19.89 -6.42
C ASP A 51 -1.89 -18.47 -5.86
N LEU A 52 -0.75 -17.80 -6.07
CA LEU A 52 -0.58 -16.39 -5.70
C LEU A 52 -1.56 -15.51 -6.48
N GLU A 53 -1.66 -15.71 -7.79
CA GLU A 53 -2.60 -14.98 -8.65
C GLU A 53 -4.04 -15.18 -8.17
N LEU A 54 -4.43 -16.42 -7.87
CA LEU A 54 -5.77 -16.73 -7.38
C LEU A 54 -6.07 -16.05 -6.04
N GLN A 55 -5.10 -16.03 -5.13
CA GLN A 55 -5.25 -15.39 -3.83
C GLN A 55 -5.31 -13.86 -3.92
N LEU A 56 -4.51 -13.24 -4.80
CA LEU A 56 -4.60 -11.80 -5.10
C LEU A 56 -5.94 -11.46 -5.75
N ARG A 57 -6.45 -12.30 -6.66
CA ARG A 57 -7.79 -12.10 -7.24
C ARG A 57 -8.89 -12.21 -6.18
N ALA A 58 -8.81 -13.19 -5.28
CA ALA A 58 -9.72 -13.32 -4.15
C ALA A 58 -9.64 -12.11 -3.20
N PHE A 59 -8.45 -11.55 -2.99
CA PHE A 59 -8.26 -10.32 -2.23
C PHE A 59 -8.97 -9.13 -2.87
N LEU A 60 -8.80 -8.92 -4.18
CA LEU A 60 -9.49 -7.85 -4.93
C LEU A 60 -11.01 -7.99 -4.85
N LEU A 61 -11.55 -9.21 -4.97
CA LEU A 61 -12.98 -9.46 -4.81
C LEU A 61 -13.48 -9.09 -3.39
N ARG A 62 -12.67 -9.35 -2.36
CA ARG A 62 -13.00 -8.95 -0.98
C ARG A 62 -12.96 -7.44 -0.79
N ILE A 63 -11.99 -6.74 -1.39
CA ILE A 63 -11.94 -5.26 -1.41
C ILE A 63 -13.21 -4.70 -2.07
N HIS A 64 -13.60 -5.26 -3.21
CA HIS A 64 -14.81 -4.84 -3.90
C HIS A 64 -16.07 -5.02 -3.04
N ALA A 65 -16.17 -6.12 -2.27
CA ALA A 65 -17.29 -6.37 -1.37
C ALA A 65 -17.36 -5.39 -0.18
N THR A 66 -16.23 -4.81 0.24
CA THR A 66 -16.18 -3.80 1.31
C THR A 66 -16.70 -2.42 0.92
N ASN A 67 -17.14 -2.20 -0.33
CA ASN A 67 -17.74 -0.93 -0.76
C ASN A 67 -18.97 -0.54 0.09
N SER A 68 -19.69 -1.52 0.65
CA SER A 68 -20.81 -1.28 1.57
C SER A 68 -20.43 -0.62 2.91
N LEU A 69 -19.14 -0.64 3.28
CA LEU A 69 -18.61 0.00 4.49
C LEU A 69 -18.11 1.42 4.23
N LEU A 70 -18.12 1.87 2.98
CA LEU A 70 -17.58 3.18 2.59
C LEU A 70 -18.71 4.21 2.51
N LYS A 71 -18.44 5.40 3.04
CA LYS A 71 -19.33 6.56 2.86
C LYS A 71 -19.11 7.11 1.45
N PRO A 72 -20.13 7.75 0.84
CA PRO A 72 -19.93 8.45 -0.41
C PRO A 72 -18.88 9.56 -0.24
N LEU A 73 -17.98 9.67 -1.20
CA LEU A 73 -17.00 10.75 -1.24
C LEU A 73 -17.69 12.08 -1.60
N PRO A 74 -17.17 13.22 -1.11
CA PRO A 74 -17.61 14.54 -1.56
C PRO A 74 -17.50 14.72 -3.08
N GLU A 75 -18.29 15.63 -3.63
CA GLU A 75 -18.12 16.06 -5.02
C GLU A 75 -16.72 16.69 -5.23
N ASP A 76 -16.18 16.52 -6.44
CA ASP A 76 -14.85 17.00 -6.83
C ASP A 76 -13.68 16.49 -5.97
N SER A 77 -13.84 15.33 -5.34
CA SER A 77 -12.74 14.66 -4.64
C SER A 77 -11.59 14.30 -5.59
N LYS A 78 -10.37 14.49 -5.09
CA LYS A 78 -9.12 14.14 -5.77
C LYS A 78 -8.38 13.08 -4.96
N PHE A 79 -7.41 12.41 -5.56
CA PHE A 79 -6.58 11.46 -4.83
C PHE A 79 -5.10 11.62 -5.17
N SER A 80 -4.25 11.19 -4.23
CA SER A 80 -2.83 10.91 -4.47
C SER A 80 -2.44 9.55 -3.92
N VAL A 81 -1.38 8.97 -4.48
CA VAL A 81 -0.77 7.74 -3.98
C VAL A 81 0.54 8.11 -3.29
N VAL A 82 0.67 7.70 -2.04
CA VAL A 82 1.86 7.90 -1.21
C VAL A 82 2.48 6.54 -0.89
N VAL A 83 3.80 6.48 -0.90
CA VAL A 83 4.55 5.27 -0.58
C VAL A 83 5.50 5.60 0.55
N ASP A 84 5.30 4.96 1.70
CA ASP A 84 6.21 5.08 2.84
C ASP A 84 7.29 4.00 2.72
N MET A 85 8.54 4.47 2.67
CA MET A 85 9.72 3.63 2.63
C MET A 85 10.36 3.61 4.01
N GLU A 86 10.73 2.43 4.53
CA GLU A 86 11.44 2.32 5.81
C GLU A 86 12.80 3.03 5.84
N ARG A 87 13.39 3.27 4.66
CA ARG A 87 14.67 3.96 4.51
C ARG A 87 14.52 5.08 3.50
N PRO A 88 15.25 6.19 3.65
CA PRO A 88 15.30 7.22 2.63
C PRO A 88 15.83 6.62 1.31
N VAL A 89 14.98 6.61 0.28
CA VAL A 89 15.32 6.12 -1.05
C VAL A 89 15.06 7.25 -2.04
N VAL A 90 16.02 7.50 -2.93
CA VAL A 90 15.79 8.37 -4.09
C VAL A 90 14.95 7.59 -5.09
N PRO A 91 13.72 8.04 -5.43
CA PRO A 91 12.88 7.35 -6.39
C PRO A 91 13.63 7.07 -7.69
N ALA A 92 13.46 5.87 -8.24
CA ALA A 92 14.16 5.50 -9.46
C ALA A 92 13.78 6.39 -10.67
N SER A 93 12.63 7.08 -10.61
CA SER A 93 12.23 8.10 -11.59
C SER A 93 13.09 9.37 -11.56
N LEU A 94 13.81 9.60 -10.46
CA LEU A 94 14.74 10.73 -10.28
C LEU A 94 16.20 10.33 -10.53
N GLN A 95 16.46 9.05 -10.84
CA GLN A 95 17.81 8.61 -11.22
C GLN A 95 18.11 9.03 -12.66
N GLU A 96 19.33 9.50 -12.91
CA GLU A 96 19.79 9.91 -14.23
C GLU A 96 19.59 8.75 -15.24
N ASN A 97 19.06 9.08 -16.43
CA ASN A 97 18.79 8.19 -17.58
C ASN A 97 17.43 7.47 -17.66
N LYS A 98 16.42 7.81 -16.84
CA LYS A 98 15.04 7.33 -17.07
C LYS A 98 14.17 8.40 -17.75
N THR A 99 14.20 8.46 -19.07
CA THR A 99 13.27 9.27 -19.87
C THR A 99 11.90 8.59 -19.94
N GLY A 100 10.82 9.35 -19.71
CA GLY A 100 9.44 8.89 -19.87
C GLY A 100 8.73 8.37 -18.61
N VAL A 101 9.34 8.50 -17.42
CA VAL A 101 8.69 8.16 -16.14
C VAL A 101 8.26 9.45 -15.45
N THR A 102 7.00 9.57 -15.05
CA THR A 102 6.52 10.69 -14.22
C THR A 102 7.33 10.74 -12.92
N PRO A 103 7.93 11.88 -12.56
CA PRO A 103 8.78 11.96 -11.39
C PRO A 103 7.95 11.80 -10.11
N TRP A 104 8.33 10.85 -9.27
CA TRP A 104 7.90 10.84 -7.87
C TRP A 104 8.56 11.99 -7.14
N ILE A 105 7.80 12.68 -6.30
CA ILE A 105 8.26 13.77 -5.45
C ILE A 105 8.05 13.41 -3.98
N PRO A 106 8.85 13.97 -3.05
CA PRO A 106 8.56 13.85 -1.62
C PRO A 106 7.15 14.35 -1.30
N ALA A 107 6.45 13.65 -0.41
CA ALA A 107 5.12 14.04 0.04
C ALA A 107 5.14 15.39 0.77
N GLY A 108 4.17 16.27 0.45
CA GLY A 108 3.96 17.53 1.16
C GLY A 108 3.32 17.30 2.54
N ASP A 109 3.26 18.34 3.39
CA ASP A 109 2.78 18.19 4.77
C ASP A 109 1.35 17.65 4.88
N GLY A 110 0.46 17.97 3.93
CA GLY A 110 -0.90 17.44 3.88
C GLY A 110 -1.02 15.99 3.38
N GLN A 111 0.08 15.40 2.90
CA GLN A 111 0.16 14.03 2.35
C GLN A 111 1.07 13.13 3.19
N LYS A 112 1.49 13.61 4.37
CA LYS A 112 2.26 12.81 5.33
C LYS A 112 1.30 11.99 6.17
N ALA A 113 1.76 10.83 6.64
CA ALA A 113 1.01 10.00 7.57
C ALA A 113 0.51 10.78 8.81
N ASP A 114 1.28 11.78 9.26
CA ASP A 114 0.92 12.64 10.39
C ASP A 114 -0.34 13.49 10.16
N ALA A 115 -0.71 13.78 8.89
CA ALA A 115 -1.93 14.51 8.56
C ALA A 115 -3.22 13.74 8.96
N PHE A 116 -3.09 12.43 9.21
CA PHE A 116 -4.16 11.55 9.69
C PHE A 116 -3.98 11.15 11.16
N SER A 117 -3.14 11.86 11.91
CA SER A 117 -2.94 11.63 13.35
C SER A 117 -4.26 11.78 14.13
N GLY A 118 -4.63 10.76 14.91
CA GLY A 118 -5.89 10.73 15.66
C GLY A 118 -7.11 10.30 14.83
N SER A 119 -6.91 9.81 13.60
CA SER A 119 -7.95 9.24 12.76
C SER A 119 -8.59 7.98 13.35
N HIS A 120 -9.85 7.74 12.98
CA HIS A 120 -10.53 6.49 13.25
C HIS A 120 -10.07 5.42 12.27
N LEU A 121 -9.46 4.37 12.80
CA LEU A 121 -9.00 3.21 12.04
C LEU A 121 -10.15 2.22 11.84
N ILE A 122 -10.48 1.96 10.59
CA ILE A 122 -11.50 0.98 10.18
C ILE A 122 -10.77 -0.16 9.44
N PRO A 123 -10.54 -1.31 10.07
CA PRO A 123 -9.91 -2.44 9.40
C PRO A 123 -10.83 -2.96 8.30
N LEU A 124 -10.33 -3.01 7.06
CA LEU A 124 -11.11 -3.52 5.93
C LEU A 124 -10.86 -5.02 5.78
N LYS A 125 -9.63 -5.42 5.46
CA LYS A 125 -9.24 -6.82 5.24
C LYS A 125 -7.74 -7.05 5.39
N SER A 126 -7.38 -8.30 5.68
CA SER A 126 -6.02 -8.79 5.56
C SER A 126 -6.01 -10.07 4.71
N VAL A 127 -4.97 -10.24 3.91
CA VAL A 127 -4.67 -11.48 3.19
C VAL A 127 -3.25 -11.88 3.53
N ASP A 128 -3.10 -13.15 3.86
CA ASP A 128 -1.81 -13.78 4.06
C ASP A 128 -1.74 -14.94 3.08
N THR A 129 -0.82 -14.83 2.13
CA THR A 129 -0.62 -15.84 1.10
C THR A 129 0.48 -16.84 1.46
N GLY A 130 1.10 -16.71 2.63
CA GLY A 130 2.34 -17.39 2.98
C GLY A 130 3.59 -16.77 2.35
N VAL A 131 3.43 -15.99 1.26
CA VAL A 131 4.54 -15.28 0.58
C VAL A 131 4.44 -13.76 0.64
N LEU A 132 3.22 -13.25 0.74
CA LEU A 132 2.89 -11.84 0.86
C LEU A 132 1.77 -11.71 1.88
N GLN A 133 2.01 -10.90 2.90
CA GLN A 133 0.96 -10.47 3.80
C GLN A 133 0.59 -9.03 3.45
N VAL A 134 -0.67 -8.82 3.10
CA VAL A 134 -1.28 -7.51 2.83
C VAL A 134 -2.28 -7.24 3.94
N ARG A 135 -2.09 -6.14 4.67
CA ARG A 135 -3.11 -5.63 5.60
C ARG A 135 -3.67 -4.33 5.04
N ASN A 136 -4.98 -4.20 5.11
CA ASN A 136 -5.69 -3.02 4.66
C ASN A 136 -6.59 -2.47 5.76
N HIS A 137 -6.42 -1.18 6.04
CA HIS A 137 -7.32 -0.39 6.84
C HIS A 137 -7.59 0.95 6.19
N LYS A 138 -8.70 1.55 6.60
CA LYS A 138 -9.10 2.91 6.25
C LYS A 138 -8.90 3.82 7.46
N GLU A 139 -8.42 5.02 7.20
CA GLU A 139 -8.30 6.13 8.16
C GLU A 139 -9.34 7.21 7.78
N GLU A 140 -10.21 7.55 8.73
CA GLU A 140 -11.11 8.72 8.63
C GLU A 140 -10.62 9.80 9.62
N PRO A 141 -10.44 11.07 9.20
CA PRO A 141 -10.09 12.15 10.11
C PRO A 141 -11.03 12.21 11.32
N GLY A 142 -10.48 12.34 12.52
CA GLY A 142 -11.27 12.58 13.72
C GLY A 142 -12.00 13.92 13.61
N ILE A 143 -13.31 13.92 13.85
CA ILE A 143 -14.16 15.13 13.85
C ILE A 143 -13.85 15.98 15.08
#